data_AF-A0A5R1Z449-F1
#
_entry.id   AF-A0A5R1Z449-F1
#
_cell.length_a   1.000
_cell.length_b   1.000
_cell.length_c   1.000
_cell.angle_alpha   90.00
_cell.angle_beta   90.00
_cell.angle_gamma   90.00
#
_symmetry.space_group_name_H-M   'P 1'
#
loop_
_entity.id
_entity.type
_entity.pdbx_description
1 polymer ?
#
loop_
_entity_poly.entity_id
_entity_poly.type
_entity_poly.pdbx_seq_one_letter_code
_entity_poly.pdbx_strand_id
1 'polypeptide(L)' 'MSGYNEQFLKKNPLAILGVLRDLNKNQVPLRISWAHGQFISKILAVDPEKLIVDYGSQE' A
#
# COMPACT_ATOMS: atom_id res chain seq x y z
N MET A 1 4.20 -6.35 16.68
CA MET A 1 3.51 -6.95 15.52
C MET A 1 2.02 -6.73 15.71
N SER A 2 1.33 -6.19 14.70
CA SER A 2 -0.11 -5.96 14.76
C SER A 2 -0.84 -7.29 14.98
N GLY A 3 -1.73 -7.36 15.98
CA GLY A 3 -2.41 -8.58 16.43
C GLY A 3 -3.50 -9.12 15.48
N TYR A 4 -3.24 -9.15 14.18
CA TYR A 4 -4.16 -9.68 13.17
C TYR A 4 -4.00 -11.20 13.03
N ASN A 5 -5.11 -11.87 12.70
CA ASN A 5 -5.13 -13.31 12.42
C ASN A 5 -4.27 -13.66 11.20
N GLU A 6 -3.48 -14.74 11.30
CA GLU A 6 -2.57 -15.21 10.25
C GLU A 6 -3.26 -15.50 8.91
N GLN A 7 -4.55 -15.84 8.90
CA GLN A 7 -5.29 -16.10 7.66
C GLN A 7 -5.35 -14.89 6.69
N PHE A 8 -5.16 -13.67 7.22
CA PHE A 8 -5.14 -12.45 6.41
C PHE A 8 -3.75 -12.17 5.81
N LEU A 9 -2.71 -12.88 6.27
CA LEU A 9 -1.34 -12.67 5.81
C LEU A 9 -1.15 -13.22 4.39
N LYS A 10 -0.94 -12.32 3.44
CA LYS A 10 -0.56 -12.67 2.06
C LYS A 10 0.96 -12.86 1.99
N LYS A 11 1.41 -14.09 1.70
CA LYS A 11 2.85 -14.44 1.57
C LYS A 11 3.30 -14.66 0.13
N ASN A 12 2.41 -15.14 -0.74
CA ASN A 12 2.73 -15.40 -2.14
C ASN A 12 2.91 -14.06 -2.89
N PRO A 13 4.01 -13.84 -3.64
CA PRO A 13 4.24 -12.61 -4.41
C PRO A 13 3.09 -12.23 -5.34
N LEU A 14 2.45 -13.20 -6.00
CA LEU A 14 1.32 -12.94 -6.89
C LEU A 14 0.06 -12.51 -6.12
N ALA A 15 -0.14 -13.03 -4.91
CA ALA A 15 -1.25 -12.61 -4.06
C ALA A 15 -1.05 -11.18 -3.55
N ILE A 16 0.19 -10.82 -3.19
CA ILE A 16 0.56 -9.45 -2.79
C ILE A 16 0.37 -8.51 -3.98
N LEU A 17 0.92 -8.85 -5.14
CA LEU A 17 0.84 -8.03 -6.35
C LEU A 17 -0.61 -7.87 -6.82
N GLY A 18 -1.46 -8.89 -6.69
CA GLY A 18 -2.89 -8.81 -6.97
C GLY A 18 -3.58 -7.75 -6.13
N VAL A 19 -3.38 -7.79 -4.81
CA VAL A 19 -3.95 -6.78 -3.89
C VAL A 19 -3.44 -5.37 -4.24
N LEU A 20 -2.14 -5.20 -4.47
CA LEU A 20 -1.59 -3.88 -4.81
C LEU A 20 -2.13 -3.34 -6.15
N ARG A 21 -2.33 -4.22 -7.15
CA ARG A 21 -2.96 -3.85 -8.42
C ARG A 21 -4.41 -3.44 -8.23
N ASP A 22 -5.16 -4.12 -7.38
CA ASP A 22 -6.54 -3.76 -7.08
C ASP A 22 -6.64 -2.42 -6.34
N LEU A 23 -5.72 -2.14 -5.40
CA LEU A 23 -5.64 -0.85 -4.73
C LEU A 23 -5.32 0.29 -5.70
N ASN A 24 -4.36 0.05 -6.62
CA ASN A 24 -4.01 1.00 -7.68
C ASN A 24 -5.18 1.25 -8.65
N LYS A 25 -5.79 0.19 -9.17
CA LYS A 25 -6.91 0.27 -10.12
C LYS A 25 -8.11 1.04 -9.55
N ASN A 26 -8.41 0.83 -8.28
CA ASN A 26 -9.54 1.48 -7.61
C ASN A 26 -9.17 2.83 -6.99
N GLN A 27 -7.94 3.32 -7.21
CA GLN A 27 -7.44 4.60 -6.66
C GLN A 27 -7.71 4.74 -5.15
N VAL A 28 -7.47 3.66 -4.40
CA VAL A 28 -7.77 3.61 -2.96
C VAL A 28 -6.84 4.57 -2.21
N PRO A 29 -7.37 5.49 -1.38
CA PRO A 29 -6.56 6.35 -0.54
C PRO A 29 -5.71 5.53 0.43
N LEU A 30 -4.41 5.79 0.46
CA LEU A 30 -3.46 5.15 1.35
C LEU A 30 -3.07 6.09 2.49
N ARG A 31 -2.98 5.57 3.70
CA ARG A 31 -2.34 6.28 4.82
C ARG A 31 -0.90 5.79 4.95
N ILE A 32 0.05 6.68 4.76
CA ILE A 32 1.46 6.41 5.04
C ILE A 32 1.77 7.01 6.41
N SER A 33 2.26 6.18 7.33
CA SER A 33 2.55 6.57 8.72
C SER A 33 3.96 6.17 9.10
N TRP A 34 4.64 7.03 9.86
CA TRP A 34 5.95 6.78 10.47
C TRP A 34 5.91 7.28 11.93
N ALA A 35 7.02 7.15 12.65
CA ALA A 35 7.08 7.40 14.09
C ALA A 35 6.53 8.78 14.55
N HIS A 36 6.62 9.80 13.70
CA HIS A 36 6.31 11.18 14.05
C HIS A 36 5.29 11.85 13.12
N GLY A 37 4.61 11.10 12.26
CA GLY A 37 3.68 11.71 11.31
C GLY A 37 2.95 10.71 10.43
N GLN A 38 1.98 11.25 9.70
CA GLN A 38 1.27 10.53 8.66
C GLN A 38 0.80 11.49 7.58
N PHE A 39 0.62 10.99 6.36
CA PHE A 39 -0.11 11.70 5.30
C PHE A 39 -0.95 10.74 4.46
N ILE A 40 -1.87 11.32 3.67
CA ILE A 40 -2.70 10.60 2.72
C ILE A 40 -2.05 10.61 1.34
N SER A 41 -1.95 9.43 0.75
CA SER A 41 -1.31 9.13 -0.52
C SER A 41 -2.24 8.27 -1.39
N LYS A 42 -1.74 7.83 -2.55
CA LYS A 42 -2.34 6.82 -3.43
C LYS A 42 -1.22 6.09 -4.19
N ILE A 43 -1.51 4.89 -4.70
CA ILE A 43 -0.58 4.20 -5.60
C ILE A 43 -0.63 4.88 -6.97
N LEU A 44 0.55 5.22 -7.51
CA LEU A 44 0.71 5.77 -8.86
C LEU A 44 1.05 4.67 -9.87
N ALA A 45 1.90 3.73 -9.48
CA ALA A 45 2.25 2.57 -10.28
C ALA A 45 2.67 1.39 -9.40
N VAL A 46 2.43 0.18 -9.88
CA VAL A 46 2.90 -1.04 -9.23
C VAL A 46 3.31 -2.08 -10.26
N ASP A 47 4.48 -2.65 -10.06
CA ASP A 47 5.02 -3.79 -10.80
C ASP A 47 5.66 -4.80 -9.83
N PRO A 48 6.14 -5.97 -10.30
CA PRO A 48 6.74 -6.97 -9.41
C PRO A 48 7.98 -6.50 -8.63
N GLU A 49 8.66 -5.44 -9.08
CA GLU A 49 9.90 -4.95 -8.49
C GLU A 49 9.71 -3.64 -7.72
N LYS A 50 8.69 -2.83 -8.08
CA LYS A 50 8.53 -1.46 -7.58
C LYS A 50 7.08 -1.12 -7.24
N LEU A 51 6.95 -0.32 -6.18
CA LEU A 51 5.73 0.36 -5.79
C LEU A 51 6.01 1.87 -5.76
N ILE A 52 5.29 2.62 -6.59
CA ILE A 52 5.39 4.08 -6.65
C ILE A 52 4.14 4.66 -6.00
N VAL A 53 4.34 5.51 -5.01
CA VAL A 53 3.26 6.18 -4.25
C VAL A 53 3.36 7.68 -4.40
N ASP A 54 2.21 8.34 -4.32
CA ASP A 54 2.13 9.79 -4.31
C ASP A 54 2.80 10.36 -3.05
N TYR A 55 3.51 11.48 -3.17
CA TYR A 55 4.21 12.11 -2.06
C TYR A 55 3.26 12.87 -1.11
N GLY A 56 1.99 12.95 -1.47
CA GLY A 56 0.97 13.68 -0.73
C GLY A 56 1.09 15.19 -0.95
N SER A 57 0.05 15.93 -0.60
CA SER A 57 0.11 17.39 -0.56
C SER A 57 0.97 17.82 0.62
N GLN A 58 2.17 18.33 0.36
CA GLN A 58 2.90 19.13 1.35
C GLN A 58 2.35 20.55 1.29
N GLU A 59 1.71 20.98 2.37
CA GLU A 59 1.52 22.40 2.71
C GLU A 59 2.50 22.77 3.83
#